data_AF-A0A0C9ZFS6-F1
#
_entry.id   AF-A0A0C9ZFS6-F1
#
_cell.length_a   1.000
_cell.length_b   1.000
_cell.length_c   1.000
_cell.angle_alpha   90.00
_cell.angle_beta   90.00
_cell.angle_gamma   90.00
#
_symmetry.space_group_name_H-M   'P 1'
#
loop_
_entity.id
_entity.type
_entity.pdbx_description
1 polymer ?
#
loop_
_entity_poly.entity_id
_entity_poly.type
_entity_poly.pdbx_seq_one_letter_code
_entity_poly.pdbx_strand_id
1 'polypeptide(L)'
;GGMEDLTEAITHRRVALRLTPPDYPERYMLLIGLARNLDEKFRREGAMEDLKEAITLRRTILEFAPSAERLTILVDLANNLDERFRKEGTMDHLAETIAYRRATLELDPSGYPERIAPLVSLANSLDREDS
;
A
#
# COMPACT_ATOMS: atom_id res chain seq x y z
N GLY A 1 18.61 0.02 -10.74
CA GLY A 1 19.29 -0.98 -9.91
C GLY A 1 18.85 -2.37 -10.33
N GLY A 2 19.80 -3.30 -10.35
CA GLY A 2 19.53 -4.71 -10.58
C GLY A 2 18.74 -5.34 -9.43
N MET A 3 18.43 -6.64 -9.56
CA MET A 3 17.74 -7.39 -8.51
C MET A 3 18.60 -7.53 -7.23
N GLU A 4 19.92 -7.59 -7.40
CA GLU A 4 20.90 -7.63 -6.30
C GLU A 4 20.88 -6.34 -5.50
N ASP A 5 20.98 -5.17 -6.15
CA ASP A 5 20.85 -3.85 -5.50
C ASP A 5 19.54 -3.73 -4.71
N LEU A 6 18.44 -4.25 -5.25
CA LEU A 6 17.13 -4.20 -4.61
C LEU A 6 17.08 -5.05 -3.35
N THR A 7 17.61 -6.27 -3.41
CA THR A 7 17.67 -7.21 -2.28
C THR A 7 18.60 -6.69 -1.19
N GLU A 8 19.73 -6.11 -1.59
CA GLU A 8 20.66 -5.46 -0.68
C GLU A 8 20.00 -4.25 0.02
N ALA A 9 19.29 -3.40 -0.74
CA ALA A 9 18.58 -2.26 -0.18
C ALA A 9 17.46 -2.67 0.81
N ILE A 10 16.74 -3.77 0.54
CA ILE A 10 15.77 -4.35 1.49
C ILE A 10 16.48 -4.78 2.78
N THR A 11 17.61 -5.48 2.64
CA THR A 11 18.40 -5.96 3.77
C THR A 11 18.88 -4.79 4.63
N HIS A 12 19.51 -3.78 4.03
CA HIS A 12 19.98 -2.60 4.75
C HIS A 12 18.86 -1.84 5.44
N ARG A 13 17.69 -1.68 4.79
CA ARG A 13 16.53 -1.02 5.43
C ARG A 13 15.98 -1.82 6.61
N ARG A 14 15.94 -3.16 6.53
CA ARG A 14 15.58 -4.00 7.67
C ARG A 14 16.57 -3.86 8.81
N VAL A 15 17.88 -3.83 8.53
CA VAL A 15 18.90 -3.57 9.56
C VAL A 15 18.69 -2.19 10.20
N ALA A 16 18.54 -1.14 9.38
CA ALA A 16 18.30 0.21 9.87
C ALA A 16 17.05 0.28 10.75
N LEU A 17 15.93 -0.34 10.36
CA LEU A 17 14.71 -0.40 11.16
C LEU A 17 14.88 -1.10 12.51
N ARG A 18 15.80 -2.07 12.65
CA ARG A 18 16.11 -2.68 13.95
C ARG A 18 16.94 -1.77 14.84
N LEU A 19 17.73 -0.89 14.25
CA LEU A 19 18.64 0.02 14.97
C LEU A 19 17.98 1.38 15.28
N THR A 20 16.97 1.78 14.50
CA THR A 20 16.23 3.02 14.69
C THR A 20 15.05 2.83 15.66
N PRO A 21 15.01 3.55 16.80
CA PRO A 21 13.91 3.44 17.75
C PRO A 21 12.55 3.84 17.15
N PRO A 22 11.41 3.34 17.70
CA PRO A 22 10.06 3.58 17.17
C PRO A 22 9.66 5.06 17.05
N ASP A 23 10.17 5.89 17.94
CA ASP A 23 9.88 7.31 18.15
C ASP A 23 10.73 8.25 17.28
N TYR A 24 11.67 7.72 16.50
CA TYR A 24 12.54 8.51 15.64
C TYR A 24 11.86 8.85 14.31
N PRO A 25 11.84 10.13 13.89
CA PRO A 25 11.22 10.56 12.63
C PRO A 25 11.74 9.82 11.39
N GLU A 26 13.02 9.45 11.38
CA GLU A 26 13.66 8.73 10.26
C GLU A 26 13.09 7.33 10.06
N ARG A 27 12.50 6.73 11.10
CA ARG A 27 11.85 5.42 11.01
C ARG A 27 10.75 5.41 9.97
N TYR A 28 9.99 6.50 9.88
CA TYR A 28 8.93 6.66 8.89
C TYR A 28 9.46 6.52 7.46
N MET A 29 10.57 7.19 7.15
CA MET A 29 11.21 7.11 5.82
C MET A 29 11.76 5.72 5.52
N LEU A 30 12.29 5.03 6.53
CA LEU A 30 12.76 3.65 6.39
C LEU A 30 11.61 2.68 6.08
N LEU A 31 10.44 2.85 6.72
CA LEU A 31 9.25 2.03 6.46
C LEU A 31 8.71 2.26 5.05
N ILE A 32 8.59 3.51 4.59
CA ILE A 32 8.18 3.82 3.22
C ILE A 32 9.14 3.19 2.22
N GLY A 33 10.45 3.37 2.44
CA GLY A 33 11.47 2.80 1.56
C GLY A 33 11.40 1.27 1.52
N LEU A 34 11.20 0.62 2.65
CA LEU A 34 11.07 -0.84 2.69
C LEU A 34 9.82 -1.31 1.94
N ALA A 35 8.67 -0.70 2.18
CA ALA A 35 7.42 -1.03 1.50
C ALA A 35 7.53 -0.88 -0.03
N ARG A 36 8.18 0.18 -0.52
CA ARG A 36 8.41 0.40 -1.95
C ARG A 36 9.35 -0.63 -2.57
N ASN A 37 10.40 -1.03 -1.87
CA ASN A 37 11.31 -2.05 -2.38
C ASN A 37 10.66 -3.44 -2.42
N LEU A 38 9.84 -3.78 -1.42
CA LEU A 38 9.10 -5.04 -1.38
C LEU A 38 8.06 -5.10 -2.50
N ASP A 39 7.32 -4.02 -2.73
CA ASP A 39 6.39 -3.90 -3.86
C ASP A 39 7.12 -4.05 -5.21
N GLU A 40 8.28 -3.39 -5.38
CA GLU A 40 9.10 -3.56 -6.59
C GLU A 40 9.62 -4.98 -6.75
N LYS A 41 10.06 -5.62 -5.66
CA LYS A 41 10.55 -6.99 -5.66
C LYS A 41 9.43 -7.96 -6.04
N PHE A 42 8.25 -7.78 -5.45
CA PHE A 42 7.06 -8.52 -5.83
C PHE A 42 6.74 -8.35 -7.32
N ARG A 43 6.76 -7.13 -7.87
CA ARG A 43 6.49 -6.91 -9.30
C ARG A 43 7.48 -7.62 -10.22
N ARG A 44 8.71 -7.83 -9.76
CA ARG A 44 9.77 -8.51 -10.53
C ARG A 44 9.74 -10.03 -10.41
N GLU A 45 9.51 -10.55 -9.21
CA GLU A 45 9.67 -11.98 -8.89
C GLU A 45 8.35 -12.71 -8.62
N GLY A 46 7.27 -11.98 -8.32
CA GLY A 46 5.95 -12.53 -8.05
C GLY A 46 5.78 -13.19 -6.67
N ALA A 47 6.74 -13.05 -5.77
CA ALA A 47 6.69 -13.63 -4.42
C ALA A 47 5.65 -12.93 -3.54
N MET A 48 4.53 -13.60 -3.27
CA MET A 48 3.37 -13.04 -2.56
C MET A 48 3.70 -12.55 -1.14
N GLU A 49 4.73 -13.11 -0.51
CA GLU A 49 5.23 -12.71 0.80
C GLU A 49 5.70 -11.25 0.79
N ASP A 50 6.40 -10.81 -0.26
CA ASP A 50 6.86 -9.43 -0.38
C ASP A 50 5.67 -8.46 -0.52
N LEU A 51 4.64 -8.84 -1.28
CA LEU A 51 3.41 -8.06 -1.42
C LEU A 51 2.66 -7.93 -0.08
N LYS A 52 2.52 -9.03 0.66
CA LYS A 52 1.86 -9.05 1.97
C LYS A 52 2.61 -8.18 3.00
N GLU A 53 3.94 -8.23 2.98
CA GLU A 53 4.77 -7.38 3.83
C GLU A 53 4.63 -5.91 3.44
N ALA A 54 4.64 -5.57 2.15
CA ALA A 54 4.43 -4.20 1.67
C ALA A 54 3.06 -3.63 2.13
N ILE A 55 1.99 -4.43 2.02
CA ILE A 55 0.65 -4.06 2.51
C ILE A 55 0.67 -3.78 4.02
N THR A 56 1.27 -4.68 4.80
CA THR A 56 1.36 -4.56 6.26
C THR A 56 2.10 -3.29 6.67
N LEU A 57 3.22 -3.00 6.01
CA LEU A 57 4.00 -1.78 6.24
C LEU A 57 3.20 -0.53 5.87
N ARG A 58 2.52 -0.50 4.71
CA ARG A 58 1.69 0.65 4.28
C ARG A 58 0.54 0.91 5.26
N ARG A 59 -0.11 -0.14 5.78
CA ARG A 59 -1.12 -0.02 6.87
C ARG A 59 -0.53 0.59 8.13
N THR A 60 0.63 0.11 8.56
CA THR A 60 1.34 0.65 9.73
C THR A 60 1.66 2.12 9.53
N ILE A 61 2.23 2.50 8.39
CA ILE A 61 2.61 3.89 8.08
C ILE A 61 1.39 4.83 8.14
N LEU A 62 0.21 4.40 7.69
CA LEU A 62 -1.02 5.22 7.71
C LEU A 62 -1.47 5.64 9.11
N GLU A 63 -1.16 4.85 10.15
CA GLU A 63 -1.55 5.15 11.53
C GLU A 63 -0.91 6.45 12.03
N PHE A 64 0.28 6.82 11.50
CA PHE A 64 1.04 7.98 11.94
C PHE A 64 1.48 8.91 10.79
N ALA A 65 1.10 8.64 9.54
CA ALA A 65 1.42 9.49 8.40
C ALA A 65 0.78 10.89 8.51
N PRO A 66 1.54 11.97 8.24
CA PRO A 66 1.01 13.31 8.08
C PRO A 66 -0.06 13.37 6.97
N SER A 67 -1.03 14.29 7.11
CA SER A 67 -2.16 14.42 6.16
C SER A 67 -1.74 14.54 4.70
N ALA A 68 -0.64 15.28 4.43
CA ALA A 68 -0.12 15.50 3.08
C ALA A 68 0.36 14.21 2.40
N GLU A 69 0.85 13.23 3.17
CA GLU A 69 1.48 12.02 2.65
C GLU A 69 0.54 10.80 2.64
N ARG A 70 -0.55 10.87 3.42
CA ARG A 70 -1.59 9.83 3.49
C ARG A 70 -2.16 9.45 2.13
N LEU A 71 -2.40 10.43 1.25
CA LEU A 71 -2.97 10.16 -0.07
C LEU A 71 -2.10 9.21 -0.89
N THR A 72 -0.79 9.45 -0.93
CA THR A 72 0.15 8.60 -1.67
C THR A 72 0.18 7.18 -1.11
N ILE A 73 0.21 7.05 0.22
CA ILE A 73 0.24 5.73 0.87
C ILE A 73 -1.08 4.97 0.63
N LEU A 74 -2.23 5.67 0.63
CA LEU A 74 -3.53 5.07 0.33
C LEU A 74 -3.62 4.54 -1.11
N VAL A 75 -3.15 5.32 -2.09
CA VAL A 75 -3.12 4.90 -3.50
C VAL A 75 -2.24 3.67 -3.68
N ASP A 76 -1.04 3.70 -3.10
CA ASP A 76 -0.11 2.60 -3.12
C ASP A 76 -0.70 1.35 -2.44
N LEU A 77 -1.33 1.50 -1.27
CA LEU A 77 -1.99 0.40 -0.58
C LEU A 77 -3.13 -0.20 -1.41
N ALA A 78 -3.96 0.63 -2.05
CA ALA A 78 -5.05 0.18 -2.91
C ALA A 78 -4.52 -0.65 -4.10
N ASN A 79 -3.45 -0.21 -4.76
CA ASN A 79 -2.83 -0.95 -5.85
C ASN A 79 -2.28 -2.31 -5.41
N ASN A 80 -1.66 -2.39 -4.23
CA ASN A 80 -1.18 -3.66 -3.69
C ASN A 80 -2.31 -4.61 -3.28
N LEU A 81 -3.41 -4.08 -2.73
CA LEU A 81 -4.59 -4.88 -2.41
C LEU A 81 -5.28 -5.41 -3.67
N ASP A 82 -5.37 -4.61 -4.73
CA ASP A 82 -5.91 -5.06 -6.02
C ASP A 82 -5.04 -6.14 -6.67
N GLU A 83 -3.72 -5.96 -6.68
CA GLU A 83 -2.80 -6.96 -7.19
C GLU A 83 -2.87 -8.26 -6.38
N ARG A 84 -2.98 -8.15 -5.05
CA ARG A 84 -3.19 -9.31 -4.18
C ARG A 84 -4.51 -10.02 -4.51
N PHE A 85 -5.59 -9.28 -4.73
CA PHE A 85 -6.88 -9.82 -5.13
C PHE A 85 -6.79 -10.57 -6.47
N ARG A 86 -6.17 -9.94 -7.48
CA ARG A 86 -5.95 -10.56 -8.81
C ARG A 86 -5.14 -11.85 -8.73
N LYS A 87 -4.22 -11.97 -7.76
CA LYS A 87 -3.36 -13.15 -7.58
C LYS A 87 -3.93 -14.24 -6.68
N GLU A 88 -4.65 -13.86 -5.62
CA GLU A 88 -5.19 -14.81 -4.63
C GLU A 88 -6.65 -15.20 -4.89
N GLY A 89 -7.36 -14.50 -5.77
CA GLY A 89 -8.72 -14.86 -6.20
C GLY A 89 -9.75 -14.96 -5.08
N THR A 90 -9.53 -14.29 -3.94
CA THR A 90 -10.38 -14.41 -2.74
C THR A 90 -11.26 -13.18 -2.57
N MET A 91 -12.57 -13.40 -2.72
CA MET A 91 -13.68 -12.43 -2.72
C MET A 91 -13.95 -11.71 -1.37
N ASP A 92 -13.18 -11.99 -0.31
CA ASP A 92 -13.55 -11.58 1.06
C ASP A 92 -13.21 -10.11 1.45
N HIS A 93 -12.82 -9.24 0.50
CA HIS A 93 -12.36 -7.87 0.82
C HIS A 93 -13.37 -6.74 0.56
N LEU A 94 -14.56 -7.03 0.03
CA LEU A 94 -15.52 -5.99 -0.34
C LEU A 94 -15.87 -5.05 0.84
N ALA A 95 -16.05 -5.61 2.04
CA ALA A 95 -16.41 -4.86 3.24
C ALA A 95 -15.28 -3.95 3.73
N GLU A 96 -14.02 -4.41 3.68
CA GLU A 96 -12.87 -3.64 4.15
C GLU A 96 -12.57 -2.47 3.19
N THR A 97 -12.64 -2.72 1.88
CA THR A 97 -12.46 -1.68 0.84
C THR A 97 -13.55 -0.60 0.93
N ILE A 98 -14.81 -0.98 1.17
CA ILE A 98 -15.91 -0.02 1.34
C ILE A 98 -15.70 0.85 2.59
N ALA A 99 -15.22 0.26 3.70
CA ALA A 99 -14.94 1.00 4.92
C ALA A 99 -13.87 2.10 4.70
N TYR A 100 -12.76 1.76 4.03
CA TYR A 100 -11.70 2.73 3.72
C TYR A 100 -12.15 3.82 2.72
N ARG A 101 -13.04 3.50 1.78
CA ARG A 101 -13.64 4.49 0.86
C ARG A 101 -14.49 5.53 1.59
N ARG A 102 -15.32 5.11 2.54
CA ARG A 102 -16.15 6.02 3.35
C ARG A 102 -15.29 6.98 4.17
N ALA A 103 -14.26 6.45 4.84
CA ALA A 103 -13.32 7.28 5.59
C ALA A 103 -12.60 8.32 4.71
N THR A 104 -12.32 8.00 3.45
CA THR A 104 -11.64 8.92 2.51
C THR A 104 -12.56 10.04 2.05
N LEU A 105 -13.84 9.74 1.77
CA LEU A 105 -14.85 10.74 1.38
C LEU A 105 -15.25 11.67 2.52
N GLU A 106 -15.23 11.18 3.77
CA GLU A 106 -15.42 12.02 4.96
C GLU A 106 -14.28 13.03 5.18
N LEU A 107 -13.06 12.68 4.78
CA LEU A 107 -11.87 13.53 4.95
C LEU A 107 -11.69 14.58 3.85
N ASP A 108 -12.19 14.34 2.63
CA ASP A 108 -12.19 15.32 1.53
C ASP A 108 -13.49 15.25 0.71
N PRO A 109 -14.52 16.05 1.08
CA PRO A 109 -15.80 16.10 0.37
C PRO A 109 -15.69 16.71 -1.04
N SER A 110 -14.60 17.41 -1.37
CA SER A 110 -14.43 18.12 -2.64
C SER A 110 -14.05 17.20 -3.80
N GLY A 111 -13.67 15.94 -3.49
CA GLY A 111 -13.75 14.82 -4.41
C GLY A 111 -13.26 15.11 -5.82
N TYR A 112 -12.00 15.51 -5.99
CA TYR A 112 -11.44 15.64 -7.33
C TYR A 112 -11.47 14.26 -8.01
N PRO A 113 -12.29 14.07 -9.06
CA PRO A 113 -12.52 12.76 -9.67
C PRO A 113 -11.23 12.13 -10.17
N GLU A 114 -10.22 12.93 -10.54
CA GLU A 114 -8.92 12.43 -11.00
C GLU A 114 -8.10 11.75 -9.91
N ARG A 115 -8.32 12.08 -8.62
CA ARG A 115 -7.62 11.47 -7.48
C ARG A 115 -8.35 10.23 -6.94
N ILE A 116 -9.67 10.15 -7.16
CA ILE A 116 -10.53 9.04 -6.72
C ILE A 116 -10.85 8.10 -7.90
N ALA A 117 -10.61 8.49 -9.16
CA ALA A 117 -10.88 7.68 -10.35
C ALA A 117 -10.23 6.30 -10.34
N PRO A 118 -8.99 6.10 -9.82
CA PRO A 118 -8.43 4.77 -9.65
C PRO A 118 -9.21 3.92 -8.64
N LEU A 119 -9.76 4.55 -7.59
CA LEU A 119 -10.52 3.90 -6.52
C LEU A 119 -11.99 3.63 -6.90
N VAL A 120 -12.60 4.51 -7.70
CA VAL A 120 -13.97 4.39 -8.25
C VAL A 120 -14.01 3.41 -9.42
N SER A 121 -12.97 3.37 -10.27
CA SER A 121 -12.90 2.38 -11.34
C SER A 121 -12.80 0.95 -10.80
N LEU A 122 -12.10 0.77 -9.67
CA LEU A 122 -12.06 -0.49 -8.92
C LEU A 122 -13.40 -0.80 -8.22
N ALA A 123 -14.23 0.20 -7.91
CA ALA A 123 -15.57 0.01 -7.35
C ALA A 123 -16.55 -0.48 -8.43
N ASN A 124 -16.52 0.19 -9.58
CA ASN A 124 -17.41 -0.05 -10.69
C ASN A 124 -17.08 -1.34 -11.45
N SER A 125 -15.84 -1.85 -11.35
CA SER A 125 -15.50 -3.19 -11.83
C SER A 125 -16.07 -4.29 -10.93
N LEU A 126 -16.25 -4.02 -9.65
CA LEU A 126 -16.78 -4.96 -8.65
C LEU A 126 -18.32 -4.94 -8.57
N ASP A 127 -18.97 -3.80 -8.83
CA ASP A 127 -20.45 -3.73 -8.94
C ASP A 127 -20.99 -4.43 -10.21
N ARG A 128 -20.15 -4.67 -11.22
CA ARG A 128 -20.56 -5.30 -12.49
C ARG A 128 -20.45 -6.82 -12.50
N GLU A 129 -19.89 -7.44 -11.47
CA GLU A 129 -19.85 -8.91 -11.34
C GLU A 129 -21.07 -9.48 -10.60
N ASP A 130 -21.93 -8.63 -10.03
CA ASP A 130 -23.20 -9.01 -9.37
C ASP A 130 -24.47 -8.73 -10.23
N SER A 131 -24.34 -8.61 -11.56
CA SER A 131 -25.49 -8.44 -12.49
C SER A 131 -25.60 -9.57 -13.52
#